data_AF-A0A4Q5X8I4-F1
#
_entry.id   AF-A0A4Q5X8I4-F1
#
_cell.length_a   1.000
_cell.length_b   1.000
_cell.length_c   1.000
_cell.angle_alpha   90.00
_cell.angle_beta   90.00
_cell.angle_gamma   90.00
#
_symmetry.space_group_name_H-M   'P 1'
#
loop_
_entity.id
_entity.type
_entity.pdbx_description
1 polymer ?
#
loop_
_entity_poly.entity_id
_entity_poly.type
_entity_poly.pdbx_seq_one_letter_code
_entity_poly.pdbx_strand_id
1 'polypeptide(L)'
;MALERRSFAVFNAVSCALVALVSFRYLLGVGPVPPLIAMNELKQPWLVLHVMGAATALLVSPLQLLPRLREKAPSVHRWLGRVYVLACMVGGVAGALLAAGSAAGPVASVGFGMLSLLWLYVTTAGFLSALRGRLAEHRVWMIRSFSLTYAAVTLRIYLAILPALPIAFIQGYRAIAFLC
;
A
#
# COMPACT_ATOMS: atom_id res chain seq x y z
N MET A 1 15.61 -22.10 10.48
CA MET A 1 15.90 -20.64 10.45
C MET A 1 16.16 -20.03 9.06
N ALA A 2 17.21 -20.42 8.30
CA ALA A 2 17.52 -19.75 7.02
C ALA A 2 16.51 -20.05 5.88
N LEU A 3 15.97 -21.28 5.85
CA LEU A 3 14.94 -21.69 4.89
C LEU A 3 13.61 -20.95 5.13
N GLU A 4 13.18 -20.86 6.39
CA GLU A 4 11.96 -20.16 6.81
C GLU A 4 12.01 -18.67 6.44
N ARG A 5 13.16 -18.02 6.65
CA ARG A 5 13.35 -16.61 6.30
C ARG A 5 13.28 -16.36 4.79
N ARG A 6 13.73 -17.32 3.97
CA ARG A 6 13.59 -17.26 2.51
C ARG A 6 12.14 -17.48 2.09
N SER A 7 11.47 -18.49 2.63
CA SER A 7 10.07 -18.78 2.31
C SER A 7 9.17 -17.59 2.63
N PHE A 8 9.37 -16.93 3.79
CA PHE A 8 8.63 -15.73 4.16
C PHE A 8 8.87 -14.55 3.21
N ALA A 9 10.13 -14.32 2.80
CA ALA A 9 10.46 -13.27 1.85
C ALA A 9 9.84 -13.53 0.46
N VAL A 10 9.86 -14.78 0.00
CA VAL A 10 9.21 -15.18 -1.26
C VAL A 10 7.71 -15.00 -1.19
N PHE A 11 7.08 -15.45 -0.10
CA PHE A 11 5.64 -15.28 0.10
C PHE A 11 5.21 -13.81 0.00
N ASN A 12 5.89 -12.91 0.72
CA ASN A 12 5.59 -11.48 0.68
C ASN A 12 5.81 -10.88 -0.71
N ALA A 13 6.87 -11.29 -1.41
CA ALA A 13 7.12 -10.78 -2.77
C ALA A 13 6.03 -11.22 -3.75
N VAL A 14 5.60 -12.49 -3.67
CA VAL A 14 4.54 -13.04 -4.51
C VAL A 14 3.20 -12.40 -4.19
N SER A 15 2.82 -12.26 -2.91
CA SER A 15 1.55 -11.64 -2.51
C SER A 15 1.47 -10.17 -2.96
N CYS A 16 2.55 -9.40 -2.78
CA CYS A 16 2.66 -8.03 -3.27
C CYS A 16 2.49 -7.95 -4.78
N ALA A 17 3.20 -8.80 -5.53
CA ALA A 17 3.13 -8.82 -6.99
C ALA A 17 1.73 -9.18 -7.50
N LEU A 18 1.12 -10.24 -6.95
CA LEU A 18 -0.24 -10.66 -7.32
C LEU A 18 -1.25 -9.54 -7.07
N VAL A 19 -1.22 -8.94 -5.88
CA VAL A 19 -2.13 -7.85 -5.53
C VAL A 19 -1.91 -6.62 -6.42
N ALA A 20 -0.65 -6.24 -6.68
CA ALA A 20 -0.35 -5.12 -7.56
C ALA A 20 -0.86 -5.35 -8.99
N LEU A 21 -0.55 -6.52 -9.58
CA LEU A 21 -0.96 -6.89 -10.94
C LEU A 21 -2.48 -6.93 -11.09
N VAL A 22 -3.19 -7.55 -10.15
CA VAL A 22 -4.66 -7.56 -10.14
C VAL A 22 -5.21 -6.15 -10.00
N SER A 23 -4.54 -5.26 -9.27
CA SER A 23 -5.00 -3.87 -9.10
C SER A 23 -4.80 -3.02 -10.35
N PHE A 24 -3.75 -3.27 -11.14
CA PHE A 24 -3.54 -2.55 -12.40
C PHE A 24 -4.67 -2.73 -13.41
N ARG A 25 -5.50 -3.78 -13.28
CA ARG A 25 -6.72 -3.95 -14.10
C ARG A 25 -7.65 -2.72 -14.06
N TYR A 26 -7.67 -1.99 -12.94
CA TYR A 26 -8.50 -0.79 -12.79
C TYR A 26 -8.03 0.36 -13.69
N LEU A 27 -6.73 0.42 -14.03
CA LEU A 27 -6.21 1.41 -14.98
C LEU A 27 -6.64 1.10 -16.42
N LEU A 28 -6.88 -0.18 -16.71
CA LEU A 28 -7.28 -0.67 -18.03
C LEU A 28 -8.81 -0.71 -18.20
N GLY A 29 -9.58 -0.31 -17.18
CA GLY A 29 -11.04 -0.41 -17.18
C GLY A 29 -11.56 -1.85 -17.19
N VAL A 30 -10.74 -2.83 -16.77
CA VAL A 30 -11.10 -4.26 -16.84
C VAL A 30 -11.78 -4.72 -15.56
N GLY A 31 -12.98 -5.30 -15.73
CA GLY A 31 -13.78 -5.91 -14.67
C GLY A 31 -14.53 -4.90 -13.79
N PRO A 32 -15.40 -5.37 -12.89
CA PRO A 32 -16.22 -4.48 -12.09
C PRO A 32 -15.37 -3.68 -11.09
N VAL A 33 -15.72 -2.41 -10.93
CA VAL A 33 -15.31 -1.59 -9.79
C VAL A 33 -16.20 -1.96 -8.61
N PRO A 34 -15.65 -2.28 -7.43
CA PRO A 34 -16.45 -2.59 -6.25
C PRO A 34 -17.50 -1.50 -5.95
N PRO A 35 -18.73 -1.85 -5.54
CA PRO A 35 -19.82 -0.88 -5.37
C PRO A 35 -19.46 0.32 -4.50
N LEU A 36 -18.78 0.10 -3.36
CA LEU A 36 -18.34 1.18 -2.47
C LEU A 36 -17.36 2.16 -3.13
N ILE A 37 -16.54 1.69 -4.07
CA ILE A 37 -15.63 2.55 -4.84
C ILE A 37 -16.39 3.23 -5.98
N ALA A 38 -17.31 2.52 -6.65
CA ALA A 38 -18.13 3.07 -7.71
C ALA A 38 -19.04 4.22 -7.24
N MET A 39 -19.55 4.11 -6.01
CA MET A 39 -20.39 5.11 -5.34
C MET A 39 -19.59 6.31 -4.78
N ASN A 40 -18.26 6.25 -4.78
CA ASN A 40 -17.43 7.36 -4.33
C ASN A 40 -17.46 8.48 -5.39
N GLU A 41 -17.95 9.67 -5.00
CA GLU A 41 -18.03 10.85 -5.88
C GLU A 41 -16.64 11.38 -6.24
N LEU A 42 -15.67 11.21 -5.35
CA LEU A 42 -14.28 11.56 -5.54
C LEU A 42 -13.49 10.44 -6.26
N LYS A 43 -14.12 9.42 -6.85
CA LYS A 43 -13.34 8.36 -7.52
C LYS A 43 -12.53 8.87 -8.72
N GLN A 44 -12.96 9.92 -9.40
CA GLN A 44 -12.22 10.52 -10.52
C GLN A 44 -11.62 11.86 -10.10
N PRO A 45 -10.32 12.12 -10.34
CA PRO A 45 -9.29 11.25 -10.92
C PRO A 45 -8.59 10.35 -9.88
N TRP A 46 -9.02 10.41 -8.61
CA TRP A 46 -8.23 9.93 -7.48
C TRP A 46 -8.06 8.40 -7.46
N LEU A 47 -9.00 7.62 -7.98
CA LEU A 47 -8.84 6.16 -8.09
C LEU A 47 -7.70 5.77 -9.02
N VAL A 48 -7.58 6.43 -10.17
CA VAL A 48 -6.51 6.17 -11.15
C VAL A 48 -5.15 6.49 -10.54
N LEU A 49 -5.02 7.67 -9.93
CA LEU A 49 -3.78 8.09 -9.28
C LEU A 49 -3.42 7.19 -8.10
N HIS A 50 -4.41 6.81 -7.29
CA HIS A 50 -4.21 5.90 -6.17
C HIS A 50 -3.72 4.54 -6.64
N VAL A 51 -4.39 3.91 -7.62
CA VAL A 51 -4.00 2.59 -8.14
C VAL A 51 -2.61 2.66 -8.78
N MET A 52 -2.35 3.68 -9.60
CA MET A 52 -1.04 3.86 -10.25
C MET A 52 0.08 3.96 -9.20
N GLY A 53 -0.09 4.79 -8.17
CA GLY A 53 0.89 4.95 -7.10
C GLY A 53 1.00 3.73 -6.20
N ALA A 54 -0.11 3.30 -5.60
CA ALA A 54 -0.12 2.24 -4.59
C ALA A 54 0.26 0.86 -5.14
N ALA A 55 -0.22 0.49 -6.33
CA ALA A 55 0.18 -0.80 -6.93
C ALA A 55 1.66 -0.79 -7.34
N THR A 56 2.18 0.34 -7.85
CA THR A 56 3.62 0.48 -8.15
C THR A 56 4.47 0.41 -6.89
N ALA A 57 4.08 1.11 -5.82
CA ALA A 57 4.76 1.05 -4.53
C ALA A 57 4.79 -0.39 -3.99
N LEU A 58 3.64 -1.07 -4.01
CA LEU A 58 3.53 -2.45 -3.56
C LEU A 58 4.41 -3.40 -4.37
N LEU A 59 4.46 -3.26 -5.69
CA LEU A 59 5.28 -4.09 -6.59
C LEU A 59 6.78 -3.90 -6.36
N VAL A 60 7.24 -2.66 -6.16
CA VAL A 60 8.66 -2.33 -5.99
C VAL A 60 9.16 -2.63 -4.58
N SER A 61 8.28 -2.57 -3.57
CA SER A 61 8.67 -2.60 -2.16
C SER A 61 9.44 -3.85 -1.70
N PRO A 62 9.15 -5.10 -2.14
CA PRO A 62 9.92 -6.27 -1.71
C PRO A 62 11.37 -6.21 -2.19
N LEU A 63 11.63 -5.60 -3.36
CA LEU A 63 12.97 -5.43 -3.91
C LEU A 63 13.81 -4.51 -3.02
N GLN A 64 13.19 -3.49 -2.40
CA GLN A 64 13.86 -2.56 -1.49
C GLN A 64 14.34 -3.23 -0.19
N LEU A 65 13.71 -4.34 0.22
CA LEU A 65 14.06 -5.08 1.42
C LEU A 65 15.19 -6.11 1.19
N LEU A 66 15.57 -6.37 -0.06
CA LEU A 66 16.62 -7.34 -0.40
C LEU A 66 18.01 -6.80 -0.04
N PRO A 67 18.73 -7.40 0.94
CA PRO A 67 20.08 -6.93 1.32
C PRO A 67 21.05 -6.95 0.14
N ARG A 68 20.96 -8.01 -0.69
CA ARG A 68 21.78 -8.18 -1.90
C ARG A 68 21.65 -7.04 -2.89
N LEU A 69 20.46 -6.46 -3.06
CA LEU A 69 20.26 -5.34 -3.99
C LEU A 69 20.99 -4.10 -3.48
N ARG A 70 20.90 -3.84 -2.18
CA ARG A 70 21.57 -2.70 -1.52
C ARG A 70 23.10 -2.84 -1.52
N GLU A 71 23.61 -4.06 -1.37
CA GLU A 71 25.05 -4.35 -1.33
C GLU A 71 25.69 -4.42 -2.73
N LYS A 72 25.03 -5.10 -3.68
CA LYS A 72 25.60 -5.38 -5.01
C LYS A 72 25.23 -4.36 -6.08
N ALA A 73 24.10 -3.67 -5.94
CA ALA A 73 23.61 -2.71 -6.93
C ALA A 73 23.00 -1.47 -6.24
N PRO A 74 23.81 -0.69 -5.51
CA PRO A 74 23.32 0.46 -4.74
C PRO A 74 22.68 1.54 -5.62
N SER A 75 23.11 1.71 -6.87
CA SER A 75 22.48 2.61 -7.83
C SER A 75 21.04 2.19 -8.16
N VAL A 76 20.82 0.89 -8.39
CA VAL A 76 19.49 0.32 -8.64
C VAL A 76 18.60 0.47 -7.40
N HIS A 77 19.12 0.17 -6.22
CA HIS A 77 18.40 0.39 -4.96
C HIS A 77 17.92 1.84 -4.82
N ARG A 78 18.80 2.83 -5.09
CA ARG A 78 18.46 4.26 -5.00
C ARG A 78 17.40 4.67 -6.02
N TRP A 79 17.51 4.26 -7.27
CA TRP A 79 16.53 4.60 -8.30
C TRP A 79 15.16 3.98 -8.02
N LEU A 80 15.12 2.68 -7.71
CA LEU A 80 13.89 2.01 -7.31
C LEU A 80 13.31 2.62 -6.01
N GLY A 81 14.17 3.08 -5.10
CA GLY A 81 13.75 3.79 -3.89
C GLY A 81 13.06 5.12 -4.19
N ARG A 82 13.57 5.89 -5.17
CA ARG A 82 12.90 7.13 -5.64
C ARG A 82 11.56 6.85 -6.28
N VAL A 83 11.49 5.83 -7.14
CA VAL A 83 10.22 5.37 -7.74
C VAL A 83 9.23 4.98 -6.65
N TYR A 84 9.65 4.18 -5.67
CA TYR A 84 8.83 3.80 -4.53
C TYR A 84 8.31 5.02 -3.76
N VAL A 85 9.18 5.96 -3.38
CA VAL A 85 8.77 7.16 -2.63
C VAL A 85 7.75 7.99 -3.42
N LEU A 86 8.02 8.26 -4.71
CA LEU A 86 7.09 9.00 -5.56
C LEU A 86 5.73 8.29 -5.68
N ALA A 87 5.77 6.97 -5.87
CA ALA A 87 4.57 6.14 -5.97
C ALA A 87 3.75 6.18 -4.67
N CYS A 88 4.40 6.12 -3.50
CA CYS A 88 3.73 6.31 -2.21
C CYS A 88 3.13 7.71 -2.05
N MET A 89 3.82 8.76 -2.52
CA MET A 89 3.28 10.13 -2.42
C MET A 89 2.02 10.30 -3.27
N VAL A 90 2.08 9.89 -4.54
CA VAL A 90 0.93 9.95 -5.45
C VAL A 90 -0.21 9.07 -4.93
N GLY A 91 0.12 7.83 -4.55
CA GLY A 91 -0.85 6.86 -4.05
C GLY A 91 -1.50 7.29 -2.73
N GLY A 92 -0.72 7.83 -1.81
CA GLY A 92 -1.18 8.25 -0.48
C GLY A 92 -2.04 9.51 -0.52
N VAL A 93 -1.67 10.52 -1.31
CA VAL A 93 -2.50 11.74 -1.48
C VAL A 93 -3.84 11.37 -2.11
N ALA A 94 -3.81 10.60 -3.19
CA ALA A 94 -5.03 10.14 -3.85
C ALA A 94 -5.86 9.22 -2.94
N GLY A 95 -5.23 8.38 -2.13
CA GLY A 95 -5.88 7.53 -1.14
C GLY A 95 -6.61 8.33 -0.04
N ALA A 96 -5.99 9.41 0.45
CA ALA A 96 -6.61 10.30 1.42
C ALA A 96 -7.87 11.00 0.85
N LEU A 97 -7.80 11.43 -0.42
CA LEU A 97 -8.93 12.06 -1.11
C LEU A 97 -10.05 11.06 -1.41
N LEU A 98 -9.73 9.82 -1.78
CA LEU A 98 -10.72 8.74 -1.88
C LEU A 98 -11.38 8.45 -0.53
N ALA A 99 -10.61 8.42 0.55
CA ALA A 99 -11.15 8.18 1.88
C ALA A 99 -12.17 9.25 2.28
N ALA A 100 -11.93 10.53 1.96
CA ALA A 100 -12.87 11.63 2.20
C ALA A 100 -14.23 11.43 1.52
N GLY A 101 -14.26 10.77 0.35
CA GLY A 101 -15.48 10.46 -0.41
C GLY A 101 -16.06 9.06 -0.15
N SER A 102 -15.62 8.36 0.90
CA SER A 102 -16.00 6.96 1.13
C SER A 102 -17.50 6.76 1.27
N ALA A 103 -18.10 5.98 0.36
CA ALA A 103 -19.49 5.57 0.44
C ALA A 103 -19.79 4.63 1.63
N ALA A 104 -18.76 4.13 2.32
CA ALA A 104 -18.92 3.36 3.54
C ALA A 104 -19.15 4.24 4.78
N GLY A 105 -19.16 5.56 4.63
CA GLY A 105 -19.43 6.54 5.67
C GLY A 105 -18.21 6.94 6.52
N PRO A 106 -18.40 7.84 7.49
CA PRO A 106 -17.30 8.56 8.16
C PRO A 106 -16.28 7.67 8.87
N VAL A 107 -16.73 6.53 9.42
CA VAL A 107 -15.83 5.59 10.12
C VAL A 107 -14.77 5.03 9.16
N ALA A 108 -15.18 4.62 7.95
CA ALA A 108 -14.24 4.13 6.94
C ALA A 108 -13.36 5.27 6.39
N SER A 109 -13.92 6.48 6.24
CA SER A 109 -13.17 7.67 5.84
C SER A 109 -12.02 7.97 6.79
N VAL A 110 -12.27 7.91 8.11
CA VAL A 110 -11.23 8.15 9.11
C VAL A 110 -10.17 7.06 9.08
N GLY A 111 -10.55 5.77 9.02
CA GLY A 111 -9.59 4.66 9.01
C GLY A 111 -8.64 4.71 7.81
N PHE A 112 -9.18 4.74 6.59
CA PHE A 112 -8.35 4.81 5.38
C PHE A 112 -7.63 6.16 5.21
N GLY A 113 -8.23 7.24 5.71
CA GLY A 113 -7.61 8.57 5.74
C GLY A 113 -6.38 8.58 6.65
N MET A 114 -6.50 8.06 7.87
CA MET A 114 -5.38 7.90 8.80
C MET A 114 -4.28 7.03 8.22
N LEU A 115 -4.64 5.87 7.64
CA LEU A 115 -3.67 5.01 6.95
C LEU A 115 -2.90 5.78 5.87
N SER A 116 -3.60 6.53 5.03
CA SER A 116 -3.00 7.32 3.95
C SER A 116 -2.07 8.41 4.48
N LEU A 117 -2.48 9.17 5.50
CA LEU A 117 -1.67 10.24 6.10
C LEU A 117 -0.44 9.69 6.81
N LEU A 118 -0.59 8.60 7.59
CA LEU A 118 0.53 7.93 8.23
C LEU A 118 1.51 7.38 7.19
N TRP A 119 1.01 6.79 6.10
CA TRP A 119 1.83 6.27 5.02
C TRP A 119 2.65 7.37 4.33
N LEU A 120 2.04 8.52 4.06
CA LEU A 120 2.75 9.70 3.55
C LEU A 120 3.82 10.17 4.53
N TYR A 121 3.48 10.29 5.81
CA TYR A 121 4.39 10.75 6.85
C TYR A 121 5.62 9.84 6.99
N VAL A 122 5.42 8.53 7.19
CA VAL A 122 6.54 7.61 7.44
C VAL A 122 7.43 7.45 6.20
N THR A 123 6.85 7.53 5.00
CA THR A 123 7.63 7.48 3.76
C THR A 123 8.47 8.74 3.59
N THR A 124 7.90 9.91 3.88
CA THR A 124 8.62 11.19 3.86
C THR A 124 9.75 11.20 4.89
N ALA A 125 9.47 10.76 6.13
CA ALA A 125 10.48 10.64 7.17
C ALA A 125 11.64 9.73 6.73
N GLY A 126 11.34 8.56 6.15
CA GLY A 126 12.34 7.64 5.63
C GLY A 126 13.18 8.23 4.51
N PHE A 127 12.56 8.94 3.57
CA PHE A 127 13.28 9.61 2.49
C PHE A 127 14.19 10.74 3.00
N LEU A 128 13.69 11.58 3.91
CA LEU A 128 14.47 12.66 4.51
C LEU A 128 15.65 12.12 5.34
N SER A 129 15.47 11.03 6.09
CA SER A 129 16.57 10.38 6.80
C SER A 129 17.66 9.87 5.84
N ALA A 130 17.28 9.38 4.64
CA ALA A 130 18.25 8.98 3.62
C ALA A 130 19.06 10.17 3.08
N LEU A 131 18.38 11.29 2.77
CA LEU A 131 19.03 12.51 2.29
C LEU A 131 20.00 13.10 3.32
N ARG A 132 19.68 12.96 4.62
CA ARG A 132 20.52 13.39 5.74
C ARG A 132 21.63 12.39 6.10
N GLY A 133 21.80 11.31 5.35
CA GLY A 133 22.80 10.27 5.62
C GLY A 133 22.51 9.40 6.86
N ARG A 134 21.33 9.52 7.48
CA ARG A 134 20.94 8.78 8.68
C ARG A 134 20.38 7.41 8.32
N LEU A 135 21.25 6.51 7.85
CA LEU A 135 20.84 5.23 7.23
C LEU A 135 20.14 4.26 8.19
N ALA A 136 20.52 4.26 9.47
CA ALA A 136 19.84 3.46 10.48
C ALA A 136 18.38 3.90 10.67
N GLU A 137 18.16 5.21 10.78
CA GLU A 137 16.83 5.81 10.91
C GLU A 137 16.00 5.59 9.64
N HIS A 138 16.60 5.82 8.46
CA HIS A 138 16.01 5.52 7.17
C HIS A 138 15.46 4.09 7.12
N ARG A 139 16.26 3.10 7.52
CA ARG A 139 15.84 1.70 7.50
C ARG A 139 14.61 1.45 8.36
N VAL A 140 14.56 2.03 9.56
CA VAL A 140 13.42 1.88 10.47
C VAL A 140 12.16 2.51 9.86
N TRP A 141 12.26 3.72 9.32
CA TRP A 141 11.13 4.37 8.64
C TRP A 141 10.66 3.63 7.40
N MET A 142 11.57 3.08 6.59
CA MET A 142 11.20 2.34 5.39
C MET A 142 10.54 0.99 5.71
N ILE A 143 10.86 0.36 6.84
CA ILE A 143 10.12 -0.83 7.31
C ILE A 143 8.68 -0.44 7.65
N ARG A 144 8.46 0.69 8.34
CA ARG A 144 7.09 1.19 8.63
C ARG A 144 6.33 1.53 7.35
N SER A 145 6.99 2.21 6.41
CA SER A 145 6.42 2.53 5.09
C SER A 145 6.04 1.26 4.32
N PHE A 146 6.88 0.23 4.35
CA PHE A 146 6.56 -1.07 3.76
C PHE A 146 5.34 -1.72 4.44
N SER A 147 5.28 -1.73 5.78
CA SER A 147 4.13 -2.28 6.51
C SER A 147 2.81 -1.62 6.11
N LEU A 148 2.79 -0.28 6.00
CA LEU A 148 1.58 0.45 5.57
C LEU A 148 1.27 0.25 4.08
N THR A 149 2.28 0.05 3.24
CA THR A 149 2.06 -0.37 1.83
C THR A 149 1.42 -1.77 1.77
N TYR A 150 1.88 -2.68 2.64
CA TYR A 150 1.38 -4.06 2.72
C TYR A 150 -0.07 -4.16 3.21
N ALA A 151 -0.62 -3.10 3.81
CA ALA A 151 -2.04 -3.00 4.15
C ALA A 151 -2.96 -3.32 2.95
N ALA A 152 -2.52 -3.04 1.72
CA ALA A 152 -3.25 -3.43 0.51
C ALA A 152 -3.46 -4.96 0.37
N VAL A 153 -2.47 -5.76 0.78
CA VAL A 153 -2.55 -7.22 0.81
C VAL A 153 -3.47 -7.66 1.96
N THR A 154 -3.24 -7.13 3.15
CA THR A 154 -4.04 -7.43 4.36
C THR A 154 -5.52 -7.13 4.14
N LEU A 155 -5.85 -5.97 3.58
CA LEU A 155 -7.20 -5.56 3.19
C LEU A 155 -7.86 -6.62 2.30
N ARG A 156 -7.17 -7.14 1.28
CA ARG A 156 -7.73 -8.15 0.37
C ARG A 156 -7.96 -9.49 1.05
N ILE A 157 -7.08 -9.89 1.96
CA ILE A 157 -7.26 -11.10 2.78
C ILE A 157 -8.51 -10.93 3.65
N TYR A 158 -8.65 -9.81 4.36
CA TYR A 158 -9.82 -9.57 5.18
C TYR A 158 -11.11 -9.48 4.39
N LEU A 159 -11.12 -8.83 3.22
CA LEU A 159 -12.29 -8.78 2.33
C LEU A 159 -12.68 -10.15 1.78
N ALA A 160 -11.71 -11.05 1.56
CA ALA A 160 -11.99 -12.43 1.13
C ALA A 160 -12.61 -13.28 2.25
N ILE A 161 -12.22 -13.03 3.50
CA ILE A 161 -12.72 -13.77 4.68
C ILE A 161 -14.06 -13.21 5.16
N LEU A 162 -14.28 -11.91 5.04
CA LEU A 162 -15.43 -11.20 5.61
C LEU A 162 -16.81 -11.84 5.31
N PRO A 163 -17.11 -12.33 4.10
CA PRO A 163 -18.40 -12.96 3.81
C PRO A 163 -18.69 -14.24 4.62
N ALA A 164 -17.67 -14.89 5.17
CA ALA A 164 -17.82 -16.08 6.01
C ALA A 164 -18.12 -15.75 7.49
N LEU A 165 -18.06 -14.47 7.87
CA LEU A 165 -18.31 -14.04 9.24
C LEU A 165 -19.79 -13.65 9.45
N PRO A 166 -20.36 -13.87 10.65
CA PRO A 166 -21.74 -13.51 10.96
C PRO A 166 -21.88 -12.00 11.27
N ILE A 167 -21.26 -11.14 10.46
CA ILE A 167 -21.30 -9.68 10.60
C ILE A 167 -21.72 -9.02 9.29
N ALA A 168 -22.41 -7.89 9.38
CA ALA A 168 -22.79 -7.15 8.18
C ALA A 168 -21.54 -6.65 7.44
N PHE A 169 -21.51 -6.80 6.11
CA PHE A 169 -20.36 -6.43 5.28
C PHE A 169 -19.86 -5.01 5.55
N ILE A 170 -20.78 -4.04 5.68
CA ILE A 170 -20.42 -2.64 5.94
C ILE A 170 -19.73 -2.44 7.30
N GLN A 171 -20.14 -3.20 8.32
CA GLN A 171 -19.53 -3.13 9.65
C GLN A 171 -18.13 -3.74 9.62
N GLY A 172 -17.97 -4.90 8.97
CA GLY A 172 -16.66 -5.51 8.76
C GLY A 172 -15.73 -4.63 7.93
N TYR A 173 -16.21 -4.03 6.85
CA TYR A 173 -15.44 -3.10 6.02
C TYR A 173 -14.93 -1.90 6.81
N ARG A 174 -15.78 -1.32 7.67
CA ARG A 174 -15.41 -0.22 8.58
C ARG A 174 -14.35 -0.64 9.60
N ALA A 175 -14.45 -1.84 10.17
CA ALA A 175 -13.42 -2.37 11.07
C ALA A 175 -12.10 -2.59 10.32
N ILE A 176 -12.15 -3.20 9.14
CA ILE A 176 -10.99 -3.46 8.29
C ILE A 176 -10.22 -2.17 7.98
N ALA A 177 -10.91 -1.04 7.80
CA ALA A 177 -10.26 0.26 7.54
C ALA A 177 -9.26 0.70 8.61
N PHE A 178 -9.29 0.11 9.82
CA PHE A 178 -8.33 0.35 10.90
C PHE A 178 -7.39 -0.84 11.16
N LEU A 179 -7.71 -2.02 10.65
CA LEU A 179 -7.00 -3.26 10.94
C LEU A 179 -5.98 -3.65 9.86
N CYS A 180 -6.11 -3.11 8.65
CA CYS A 180 -5.18 -3.37 7.55
C CYS A 180 -3.93 -2.47 7.60
#